data_AF-A0A3N4ICQ2-F1
#
_entry.id   AF-A0A3N4ICQ2-F1
#
_cell.length_a   1.000
_cell.length_b   1.000
_cell.length_c   1.000
_cell.angle_alpha   90.00
_cell.angle_beta   90.00
_cell.angle_gamma   90.00
#
_symmetry.space_group_name_H-M   'P 1'
#
loop_
_entity.id
_entity.type
_entity.pdbx_description
1 polymer ?
#
loop_
_entity_poly.entity_id
_entity_poly.type
_entity_poly.pdbx_seq_one_letter_code
_entity_poly.pdbx_strand_id
1 'polypeptide(L)'
;MAAALLECSLCPLAFHDSDEREHHRLSSHERSIENAYYTGALDNLDRPDITLHRSLDLRFYCAIRVCDFSDIDWNVVVDHCSNHPLLFPILLKKGTVKGAEGHWHYKKKIQECKRQTFISAPTASIKDKDLPAFTSTPTGSLVTASTSSEAGSQTNPPTITQNDFTDSSYDESNSAIRNSSMNAVNAATEIKSRLRAQFLQKIHDETMRVILEHEKDVEASMNKMEQITVYYEKTMAQLDMMESES
;
A
#
# COMPACT_ATOMS: atom_id res chain seq x y z
N MET A 1 1.26 -40.55 -31.62
CA MET A 1 0.28 -40.28 -30.55
C MET A 1 -0.13 -38.82 -30.70
N ALA A 2 -1.42 -38.53 -30.89
CA ALA A 2 -1.89 -37.14 -30.95
C ALA A 2 -1.88 -36.57 -29.53
N ALA A 3 -1.27 -35.40 -29.33
CA ALA A 3 -1.34 -34.69 -28.06
C ALA A 3 -2.80 -34.27 -27.81
N ALA A 4 -3.30 -34.50 -26.60
CA ALA A 4 -4.63 -34.08 -26.21
C ALA A 4 -4.67 -32.55 -26.09
N LEU A 5 -5.72 -31.92 -26.63
CA LEU A 5 -5.97 -30.50 -26.48
C LEU A 5 -6.54 -30.20 -25.09
N LEU A 6 -6.17 -29.06 -24.52
CA LEU A 6 -6.66 -28.54 -23.26
C LEU A 6 -7.75 -27.50 -23.53
N GLU A 7 -9.00 -27.82 -23.20
CA GLU A 7 -10.12 -26.90 -23.38
C GLU A 7 -10.23 -25.89 -22.22
N CYS A 8 -10.68 -24.67 -22.52
CA CYS A 8 -11.06 -23.69 -21.50
C CYS A 8 -12.41 -24.08 -20.89
N SER A 9 -12.56 -23.94 -19.57
CA SER A 9 -13.83 -24.25 -18.89
C SER A 9 -14.91 -23.19 -19.08
N LEU A 10 -14.55 -22.00 -19.56
CA LEU A 10 -15.45 -20.83 -19.65
C LEU A 10 -15.80 -20.45 -21.09
N CYS A 11 -15.12 -21.02 -22.08
CA CYS A 11 -15.35 -20.75 -23.50
C CYS A 11 -14.93 -21.95 -24.38
N PRO A 12 -15.37 -22.03 -25.64
CA PRO A 12 -15.12 -23.19 -26.49
C PRO A 12 -13.71 -23.24 -27.12
N LEU A 13 -12.74 -22.47 -26.61
CA LEU A 13 -11.37 -22.47 -27.13
C LEU A 13 -10.56 -23.62 -26.55
N ALA A 14 -9.70 -24.21 -27.39
CA ALA A 14 -8.80 -25.30 -27.04
C ALA A 14 -7.35 -24.92 -27.31
N PHE A 15 -6.45 -25.38 -26.44
CA PHE A 15 -5.04 -25.00 -26.41
C PHE A 15 -4.15 -26.23 -26.46
N HIS A 16 -2.96 -26.08 -27.03
CA HIS A 16 -1.97 -27.16 -27.04
C HIS A 16 -1.16 -27.21 -25.75
N ASP A 17 -1.09 -26.09 -25.04
CA ASP A 17 -0.25 -25.90 -23.87
C ASP A 17 -1.04 -25.36 -22.68
N SER A 18 -0.64 -25.77 -21.48
CA SER A 18 -1.30 -25.35 -20.24
C SER A 18 -1.07 -23.87 -19.98
N ASP A 19 0.09 -23.33 -20.33
CA ASP A 19 0.41 -21.92 -20.09
C ASP A 19 -0.39 -21.01 -21.04
N GLU A 20 -0.61 -21.42 -22.29
CA GLU A 20 -1.50 -20.71 -23.22
C GLU A 20 -2.94 -20.68 -22.72
N ARG A 21 -3.45 -21.81 -22.22
CA ARG A 21 -4.80 -21.88 -21.64
C ARG A 21 -4.91 -20.98 -20.41
N GLU A 22 -3.91 -21.00 -19.54
CA GLU A 22 -3.88 -20.17 -18.34
C GLU A 22 -3.78 -18.67 -18.68
N HIS A 23 -2.91 -18.32 -19.63
CA HIS A 23 -2.83 -16.97 -20.17
C HIS A 23 -4.18 -16.50 -20.73
N HIS A 24 -4.87 -17.36 -21.48
CA HIS A 24 -6.21 -17.08 -21.99
C HIS A 24 -7.22 -16.87 -20.84
N ARG A 25 -7.22 -17.75 -19.84
CA ARG A 25 -8.10 -17.66 -18.66
C ARG A 25 -7.95 -16.31 -17.95
N LEU A 26 -6.73 -15.92 -17.65
CA LEU A 26 -6.40 -14.66 -16.96
C LEU A 26 -6.70 -13.44 -17.83
N SER A 27 -6.39 -13.51 -19.13
CA SER A 27 -6.53 -12.38 -20.05
C SER A 27 -7.94 -12.20 -20.61
N SER A 28 -8.83 -13.19 -20.51
CA SER A 28 -10.17 -13.16 -21.14
C SER A 28 -11.32 -13.24 -20.14
N HIS A 29 -11.18 -14.05 -19.10
CA HIS A 29 -12.26 -14.31 -18.16
C HIS A 29 -12.04 -13.61 -16.81
N GLU A 30 -10.82 -13.64 -16.29
CA GLU A 30 -10.48 -13.01 -14.99
C GLU A 30 -9.84 -11.65 -15.18
N ARG A 31 -10.54 -10.79 -15.92
CA ARG A 31 -10.06 -9.46 -16.32
C ARG A 31 -10.21 -8.40 -15.25
N SER A 32 -11.12 -8.59 -14.30
CA SER A 32 -11.46 -7.55 -13.32
C SER A 32 -11.87 -8.13 -11.97
N ILE A 33 -11.67 -7.32 -10.94
CA ILE A 33 -12.16 -7.51 -9.58
C ILE A 33 -13.09 -6.35 -9.29
N GLU A 34 -14.37 -6.63 -9.15
CA GLU A 34 -15.36 -5.64 -8.73
C GLU A 34 -15.28 -5.45 -7.22
N ASN A 35 -15.52 -4.22 -6.74
CA ASN A 35 -15.58 -3.94 -5.30
C ASN A 35 -14.36 -4.44 -4.51
N ALA A 36 -13.15 -4.28 -5.05
CA ALA A 36 -11.93 -4.86 -4.47
C ALA A 36 -11.60 -4.39 -3.03
N TYR A 37 -12.24 -3.32 -2.57
CA TYR A 37 -12.04 -2.71 -1.24
C TYR A 37 -13.22 -2.96 -0.29
N TYR A 38 -14.16 -3.83 -0.66
CA TYR A 38 -15.31 -4.16 0.16
C TYR A 38 -14.90 -5.04 1.35
N THR A 39 -15.17 -4.54 2.56
CA THR A 39 -15.11 -5.34 3.80
C THR A 39 -16.55 -5.50 4.26
N GLY A 40 -17.13 -6.69 4.15
CA GLY A 40 -18.57 -6.94 4.34
C GLY A 40 -19.19 -6.64 5.71
N ALA A 41 -18.50 -5.88 6.56
CA ALA A 41 -18.98 -5.43 7.86
C ALA A 41 -19.63 -4.03 7.84
N LEU A 42 -19.53 -3.28 6.74
CA LEU A 42 -19.90 -1.84 6.71
C LEU A 42 -20.66 -1.46 5.43
N ASP A 43 -21.88 -1.98 5.27
CA ASP A 43 -22.75 -1.74 4.11
C ASP A 43 -23.24 -0.29 3.93
N ASN A 44 -22.93 0.62 4.87
CA ASN A 44 -23.50 1.98 4.89
C ASN A 44 -22.48 3.12 4.87
N LEU A 45 -21.18 2.83 4.67
CA LEU A 45 -20.18 3.89 4.56
C LEU A 45 -19.89 4.18 3.10
N ASP A 46 -19.72 5.47 2.79
CA ASP A 46 -19.45 6.09 1.49
C ASP A 46 -18.09 5.65 0.91
N ARG A 47 -17.91 4.34 0.75
CA ARG A 47 -16.72 3.74 0.16
C ARG A 47 -16.86 3.80 -1.35
N PRO A 48 -15.80 4.20 -2.05
CA PRO A 48 -15.80 4.14 -3.50
C PRO A 48 -15.86 2.67 -3.94
N ASP A 49 -16.87 2.32 -4.74
CA ASP A 49 -16.84 1.11 -5.55
C ASP A 49 -15.70 1.27 -6.56
N ILE A 50 -14.62 0.50 -6.37
CA ILE A 50 -13.46 0.49 -7.24
C ILE A 50 -13.34 -0.90 -7.88
N THR A 51 -13.44 -0.93 -9.20
CA THR A 51 -13.14 -2.09 -10.03
C THR A 51 -11.68 -2.05 -10.47
N LEU A 52 -10.91 -3.07 -10.10
CA LEU A 52 -9.52 -3.25 -10.55
C LEU A 52 -9.49 -4.09 -11.82
N HIS A 53 -8.78 -3.64 -12.84
CA HIS A 53 -8.58 -4.41 -14.08
C HIS A 53 -7.16 -4.96 -14.15
N ARG A 54 -7.06 -6.19 -14.66
CA ARG A 54 -5.79 -6.85 -14.91
C ARG A 54 -5.00 -6.08 -15.97
N SER A 55 -3.71 -5.91 -15.72
CA SER A 55 -2.78 -5.21 -16.61
C SER A 55 -2.20 -6.17 -17.67
N LEU A 56 -1.38 -5.65 -18.58
CA LEU A 56 -0.80 -6.45 -19.68
C LEU A 56 0.18 -7.54 -19.20
N ASP A 57 0.76 -7.35 -18.03
CA ASP A 57 1.60 -8.34 -17.33
C ASP A 57 0.78 -9.38 -16.55
N LEU A 58 -0.54 -9.42 -16.77
CA LEU A 58 -1.48 -10.29 -16.10
C LEU A 58 -1.55 -10.09 -14.59
N ARG A 59 -1.15 -8.93 -14.04
CA ARG A 59 -1.30 -8.63 -12.61
C ARG A 59 -2.41 -7.62 -12.34
N PHE A 60 -3.02 -7.74 -11.18
CA PHE A 60 -3.78 -6.67 -10.57
C PHE A 60 -2.86 -5.77 -9.76
N TYR A 61 -3.20 -4.49 -9.70
CA TYR A 61 -2.44 -3.49 -8.99
C TYR A 61 -3.38 -2.74 -8.07
N CYS A 62 -2.96 -2.53 -6.82
CA CYS A 62 -3.72 -1.71 -5.89
C CYS A 62 -3.86 -0.28 -6.46
N ALA A 63 -5.07 0.28 -6.40
CA ALA A 63 -5.38 1.62 -6.88
C ALA A 63 -4.97 2.73 -5.88
N ILE A 64 -4.55 2.41 -4.66
CA ILE A 64 -4.14 3.40 -3.65
C ILE A 64 -2.76 3.98 -3.98
N ARG A 65 -2.64 5.31 -3.95
CA ARG A 65 -1.45 6.07 -4.39
C ARG A 65 -0.16 5.67 -3.66
N VAL A 66 -0.27 5.35 -2.37
CA VAL A 66 0.88 5.01 -1.51
C VAL A 66 1.15 3.51 -1.39
N CYS A 67 0.45 2.68 -2.19
CA CYS A 67 0.62 1.23 -2.18
C CYS A 67 1.07 0.74 -3.55
N ASP A 68 2.15 -0.01 -3.61
CA ASP A 68 2.73 -0.59 -4.83
C ASP A 68 2.41 -2.09 -5.01
N PHE A 69 1.61 -2.67 -4.10
CA PHE A 69 1.22 -4.07 -4.14
C PHE A 69 0.61 -4.49 -5.47
N SER A 70 0.97 -5.70 -5.91
CA SER A 70 0.45 -6.34 -7.10
C SER A 70 0.53 -7.85 -6.99
N ASP A 71 -0.49 -8.55 -7.47
CA ASP A 71 -0.50 -10.01 -7.55
C ASP A 71 -1.28 -10.49 -8.80
N ILE A 72 -1.10 -11.76 -9.15
CA ILE A 72 -1.85 -12.44 -10.21
C ILE A 72 -3.16 -12.99 -9.64
N ASP A 73 -3.16 -13.47 -8.41
CA ASP A 73 -4.34 -14.03 -7.75
C ASP A 73 -5.25 -12.92 -7.23
N TRP A 74 -6.52 -12.99 -7.62
CA TRP A 74 -7.52 -12.01 -7.21
C TRP A 74 -7.86 -12.10 -5.72
N ASN A 75 -7.83 -13.29 -5.10
CA ASN A 75 -8.12 -13.46 -3.68
C ASN A 75 -7.09 -12.73 -2.82
N VAL A 76 -5.81 -12.86 -3.18
CA VAL A 76 -4.70 -12.20 -2.50
C VAL A 76 -4.84 -10.68 -2.61
N VAL A 77 -5.26 -10.18 -3.78
CA VAL A 77 -5.46 -8.74 -4.00
C VAL A 77 -6.66 -8.22 -3.22
N VAL A 78 -7.76 -8.97 -3.16
CA VAL A 78 -8.95 -8.61 -2.36
C VAL A 78 -8.60 -8.56 -0.88
N ASP A 79 -7.95 -9.59 -0.35
CA ASP A 79 -7.50 -9.62 1.05
C ASP A 79 -6.58 -8.42 1.35
N HIS A 80 -5.58 -8.19 0.50
CA HIS A 80 -4.72 -7.02 0.59
C HIS A 80 -5.50 -5.70 0.59
N CYS A 81 -6.40 -5.50 -0.37
CA CYS A 81 -7.14 -4.25 -0.53
C CYS A 81 -8.14 -4.01 0.61
N SER A 82 -8.70 -5.07 1.18
CA SER A 82 -9.62 -5.01 2.33
C SER A 82 -8.93 -4.57 3.63
N ASN A 83 -7.62 -4.81 3.73
CA ASN A 83 -6.78 -4.49 4.88
C ASN A 83 -6.16 -3.09 4.83
N HIS A 84 -6.50 -2.27 3.83
CA HIS A 84 -6.04 -0.89 3.85
C HIS A 84 -6.65 -0.14 5.03
N PRO A 85 -5.83 0.58 5.83
CA PRO A 85 -6.37 1.47 6.83
C PRO A 85 -7.33 2.43 6.14
N LEU A 86 -8.45 2.73 6.78
CA LEU A 86 -9.51 3.62 6.31
C LEU A 86 -9.01 5.06 6.23
N LEU A 87 -8.01 5.30 5.38
CA LEU A 87 -7.47 6.60 5.02
C LEU A 87 -8.51 7.27 4.15
N PHE A 88 -9.55 7.82 4.78
CA PHE A 88 -10.40 8.80 4.16
C PHE A 88 -9.74 10.18 4.33
N PRO A 89 -9.53 10.93 3.23
CA PRO A 89 -9.91 10.62 1.85
C PRO A 89 -8.97 9.61 1.16
N ILE A 90 -9.54 8.65 0.43
CA ILE A 90 -8.77 7.64 -0.31
C ILE A 90 -8.04 8.33 -1.47
N LEU A 91 -6.72 8.37 -1.41
CA LEU A 91 -5.89 8.91 -2.48
C LEU A 91 -5.66 7.84 -3.54
N LEU A 92 -6.37 7.96 -4.67
CA LEU A 92 -6.24 7.03 -5.79
C LEU A 92 -5.05 7.38 -6.69
N LYS A 93 -4.48 6.35 -7.34
CA LYS A 93 -3.41 6.50 -8.33
C LYS A 93 -3.91 7.27 -9.56
N LYS A 94 -2.99 7.98 -10.22
CA LYS A 94 -3.23 8.60 -11.52
C LYS A 94 -3.65 7.53 -12.53
N GLY A 95 -4.69 7.82 -13.30
CA GLY A 95 -5.28 6.88 -14.27
C GLY A 95 -6.51 6.13 -13.75
N THR A 96 -6.90 6.32 -12.50
CA THR A 96 -8.21 5.89 -12.01
C THR A 96 -9.28 6.81 -12.60
N VAL A 97 -10.30 6.25 -13.23
CA VAL A 97 -11.36 6.99 -13.93
C VAL A 97 -12.71 6.65 -13.32
N LYS A 98 -13.58 7.65 -13.16
CA LYS A 98 -14.97 7.43 -12.74
C LYS A 98 -15.80 7.09 -13.98
N GLY A 99 -16.42 5.92 -13.99
CA GLY A 99 -17.35 5.47 -15.02
C GLY A 99 -18.67 6.24 -14.98
N ALA A 100 -19.50 6.07 -16.00
CA ALA A 100 -20.80 6.74 -16.12
C ALA A 100 -21.76 6.37 -14.98
N GLU A 101 -21.64 5.17 -14.43
CA GLU A 101 -22.44 4.65 -13.30
C GLU A 101 -21.94 5.15 -11.94
N GLY A 102 -20.84 5.92 -11.92
CA GLY A 102 -20.25 6.46 -10.71
C GLY A 102 -19.21 5.54 -10.04
N HIS A 103 -19.02 4.31 -10.54
CA HIS A 103 -17.96 3.40 -10.11
C HIS A 103 -16.58 3.87 -10.60
N TRP A 104 -15.55 3.59 -9.82
CA TRP A 104 -14.17 3.90 -10.19
C TRP A 104 -13.52 2.70 -10.84
N HIS A 105 -12.76 2.93 -11.92
CA HIS A 105 -12.03 1.89 -12.62
C HIS A 105 -10.54 2.21 -12.59
N TYR A 106 -9.73 1.24 -12.19
CA TYR A 106 -8.28 1.35 -12.24
C TYR A 106 -7.67 0.27 -13.13
N LYS A 107 -6.84 0.70 -14.08
CA LYS A 107 -5.97 -0.17 -14.87
C LYS A 107 -4.61 0.47 -14.97
N LYS A 108 -3.56 -0.22 -14.49
CA LYS A 108 -2.20 0.28 -14.65
C LYS A 108 -1.85 0.30 -16.13
N LYS A 109 -1.57 1.49 -16.66
CA LYS A 109 -0.94 1.63 -17.96
C LYS A 109 0.51 1.19 -17.80
N ILE A 110 0.77 -0.08 -18.08
CA ILE A 110 2.12 -0.52 -18.37
C ILE A 110 2.42 0.11 -19.71
N GLN A 111 3.22 1.19 -19.69
CA GLN A 111 3.80 1.71 -20.91
C GLN A 111 4.42 0.50 -21.57
N GLU A 112 3.96 0.14 -22.77
CA GLU A 112 4.65 -0.84 -23.59
C GLU A 112 6.07 -0.29 -23.66
N CYS A 113 6.96 -0.86 -22.83
CA CYS A 113 8.38 -0.64 -22.95
C CYS A 113 8.59 -1.08 -24.37
N LYS A 114 8.76 -0.10 -25.30
CA LYS A 114 8.84 -0.33 -26.73
C LYS A 114 9.69 -1.55 -26.84
N ARG A 115 9.07 -2.72 -27.08
CA ARG A 115 9.82 -3.95 -27.18
C ARG A 115 10.74 -3.56 -28.30
N GLN A 116 12.03 -3.41 -28.01
CA GLN A 116 13.03 -3.51 -29.03
C GLN A 116 12.67 -4.86 -29.61
N THR A 117 11.97 -4.79 -30.72
CA THR A 117 11.76 -5.91 -31.60
C THR A 117 13.19 -6.34 -31.84
N PHE A 118 13.65 -7.32 -31.07
CA PHE A 118 14.61 -8.27 -31.54
C PHE A 118 13.90 -8.88 -32.75
N ILE A 119 13.94 -8.14 -33.86
CA ILE A 119 13.80 -8.67 -35.19
C ILE A 119 14.82 -9.79 -35.14
N SER A 120 14.32 -11.02 -35.07
CA SER A 120 15.16 -12.20 -35.19
C SER A 120 16.10 -11.91 -36.35
N ALA A 121 17.40 -11.80 -36.05
CA ALA A 121 18.39 -11.62 -37.08
C ALA A 121 18.09 -12.70 -38.14
N PRO A 122 18.02 -12.34 -39.43
CA PRO A 122 17.76 -13.33 -40.46
C PRO A 122 18.74 -14.46 -40.23
N THR A 123 18.23 -15.68 -40.05
CA THR A 123 19.01 -16.91 -39.93
C THR A 123 19.86 -17.03 -41.19
N ALA A 124 21.05 -16.44 -41.14
CA ALA A 124 22.11 -16.77 -42.05
C ALA A 124 22.42 -18.24 -41.78
N SER A 125 22.18 -19.06 -42.80
CA SER A 125 22.59 -20.45 -42.85
C SER A 125 24.11 -20.50 -42.65
N ILE A 126 24.54 -20.72 -41.41
CA ILE A 126 25.92 -21.04 -41.08
C ILE A 126 26.05 -22.54 -41.31
N LYS A 127 26.70 -22.88 -42.43
CA LYS A 127 27.25 -24.22 -42.63
C LYS A 127 28.32 -24.45 -41.58
N ASP A 128 28.21 -25.60 -40.91
CA ASP A 128 29.15 -26.13 -39.94
C ASP A 128 30.60 -25.93 -40.36
N LYS A 129 31.41 -25.38 -39.45
CA LYS A 129 32.81 -25.78 -39.23
C LYS A 129 33.35 -25.21 -37.91
N ASP A 130 33.77 -26.16 -37.07
CA ASP A 130 34.78 -26.08 -36.03
C ASP A 130 34.51 -25.22 -34.78
N LEU A 131 34.02 -25.91 -33.75
CA LEU A 131 34.07 -25.52 -32.33
C LEU A 131 35.50 -25.64 -31.77
N PRO A 132 35.98 -24.66 -31.00
CA PRO A 132 36.88 -24.92 -29.88
C PRO A 132 36.16 -24.72 -28.54
N ALA A 133 36.49 -25.62 -27.62
CA ALA A 133 35.99 -25.68 -26.26
C ALA A 133 36.37 -24.42 -25.45
N PHE A 134 35.39 -23.82 -24.78
CA PHE A 134 35.63 -22.83 -23.74
C PHE A 134 35.50 -23.49 -22.36
N THR A 135 36.62 -23.56 -21.67
CA THR A 135 36.77 -23.93 -20.27
C THR A 135 36.26 -22.81 -19.36
N SER A 136 35.44 -23.18 -18.40
CA SER A 136 34.92 -22.37 -17.30
C SER A 136 36.01 -22.01 -16.29
N THR A 137 35.95 -20.80 -15.71
CA THR A 137 36.52 -20.52 -14.37
C THR A 137 35.72 -19.40 -13.68
N PRO A 138 35.33 -19.58 -12.40
CA PRO A 138 34.63 -18.56 -11.61
C PRO A 138 35.57 -17.89 -10.60
N THR A 139 35.53 -16.56 -10.52
CA THR A 139 36.10 -15.73 -9.44
C THR A 139 35.27 -14.45 -9.44
N GLY A 140 34.49 -14.05 -8.44
CA GLY A 140 34.70 -14.04 -7.01
C GLY A 140 34.50 -12.58 -6.56
N SER A 141 33.73 -12.36 -5.49
CA SER A 141 34.06 -11.48 -4.36
C SER A 141 32.84 -10.78 -3.75
N LEU A 142 32.63 -11.10 -2.47
CA LEU A 142 31.80 -10.38 -1.52
C LEU A 142 32.35 -8.98 -1.26
N VAL A 143 31.46 -8.03 -0.99
CA VAL A 143 31.77 -6.83 -0.20
C VAL A 143 30.72 -6.70 0.89
N THR A 144 31.22 -6.64 2.13
CA THR A 144 30.47 -6.59 3.38
C THR A 144 30.68 -5.22 4.04
N ALA A 145 29.61 -4.71 4.64
CA ALA A 145 29.51 -3.78 5.78
C ALA A 145 30.07 -2.34 5.73
N SER A 146 29.23 -1.40 6.20
CA SER A 146 29.48 -0.44 7.30
C SER A 146 28.18 0.36 7.52
N THR A 147 27.38 0.25 8.59
CA THR A 147 27.49 0.66 10.01
C THR A 147 27.86 2.11 10.31
N SER A 148 27.22 2.61 11.38
CA SER A 148 27.49 3.80 12.24
C SER A 148 26.62 5.03 11.90
N SER A 149 25.68 5.47 12.75
CA SER A 149 25.82 6.19 14.05
C SER A 149 25.44 7.66 13.82
N GLU A 150 24.92 8.51 14.70
CA GLU A 150 24.31 8.55 16.04
C GLU A 150 23.94 10.04 16.25
N ALA A 151 23.35 10.37 17.41
CA ALA A 151 23.07 11.71 17.97
C ALA A 151 21.73 12.33 17.52
N GLY A 152 20.73 12.58 18.37
CA GLY A 152 20.72 12.75 19.82
C GLY A 152 20.46 14.22 20.16
N SER A 153 19.22 14.58 20.50
CA SER A 153 18.90 15.84 21.18
C SER A 153 17.58 15.71 21.94
N GLN A 154 17.71 15.56 23.26
CA GLN A 154 16.61 15.60 24.23
C GLN A 154 16.23 17.06 24.51
N THR A 155 14.92 17.36 24.52
CA THR A 155 14.37 18.57 25.15
C THR A 155 13.15 18.20 26.01
N ASN A 156 13.21 18.62 27.27
CA ASN A 156 12.26 18.32 28.36
C ASN A 156 10.84 18.83 28.06
N PRO A 157 9.77 18.14 28.53
CA PRO A 157 8.42 18.68 28.57
C PRO A 157 8.07 19.32 29.92
N PRO A 158 7.06 20.22 29.97
CA PRO A 158 6.62 20.88 31.19
C PRO A 158 5.61 20.04 32.01
N THR A 159 5.72 20.20 33.32
CA THR A 159 4.91 19.59 34.39
C THR A 159 3.43 19.97 34.33
N ILE A 160 2.54 18.97 34.35
CA ILE A 160 1.09 19.16 34.52
C ILE A 160 0.70 18.71 35.94
N THR A 161 0.07 19.65 36.66
CA THR A 161 -0.44 19.54 38.03
C THR A 161 -1.59 18.53 38.12
N GLN A 162 -1.46 17.55 39.02
CA GLN A 162 -2.51 16.59 39.37
C GLN A 162 -3.44 17.18 40.45
N ASN A 163 -4.75 17.02 40.23
CA ASN A 163 -5.76 17.22 41.26
C ASN A 163 -6.11 15.87 41.90
N ASP A 164 -6.02 15.88 43.21
CA ASP A 164 -6.36 14.88 44.21
C ASP A 164 -7.90 14.75 44.36
N PHE A 165 -8.44 13.54 44.50
CA PHE A 165 -9.67 13.23 45.28
C PHE A 165 -9.99 11.72 45.33
N THR A 166 -9.72 11.14 46.51
CA THR A 166 -10.49 10.15 47.30
C THR A 166 -10.87 8.76 46.75
N ASP A 167 -10.06 7.77 47.18
CA ASP A 167 -10.34 6.58 48.01
C ASP A 167 -11.78 6.00 48.14
N SER A 168 -11.92 4.71 47.77
CA SER A 168 -12.86 3.75 48.39
C SER A 168 -12.52 2.31 47.95
N SER A 169 -12.03 1.51 48.89
CA SER A 169 -11.67 0.08 48.75
C SER A 169 -12.88 -0.84 48.63
N TYR A 170 -12.85 -1.89 47.79
CA TYR A 170 -13.16 -3.30 48.17
C TYR A 170 -12.50 -4.29 47.19
N ASP A 171 -11.98 -5.38 47.75
CA ASP A 171 -11.28 -6.52 47.14
C ASP A 171 -12.11 -7.32 46.12
N GLU A 172 -11.60 -7.48 44.89
CA GLU A 172 -11.90 -8.63 44.02
C GLU A 172 -10.75 -8.88 43.01
N SER A 173 -9.64 -9.41 43.55
CA SER A 173 -8.37 -9.60 42.83
C SER A 173 -8.33 -10.94 42.09
N ASN A 174 -8.55 -10.93 40.77
CA ASN A 174 -7.70 -11.61 39.75
C ASN A 174 -8.30 -11.74 38.32
N SER A 175 -9.49 -11.21 38.02
CA SER A 175 -10.03 -11.20 36.64
C SER A 175 -10.06 -9.80 35.98
N ALA A 176 -9.92 -8.72 36.75
CA ALA A 176 -9.99 -7.34 36.27
C ALA A 176 -8.73 -6.84 35.53
N ILE A 177 -7.56 -7.45 35.77
CA ILE A 177 -6.27 -6.96 35.26
C ILE A 177 -6.15 -7.14 33.74
N ARG A 178 -6.71 -8.23 33.17
CA ARG A 178 -6.67 -8.47 31.72
C ARG A 178 -7.61 -7.57 30.92
N ASN A 179 -8.76 -7.19 31.47
CA ASN A 179 -9.73 -6.33 30.78
C ASN A 179 -9.32 -4.84 30.81
N SER A 180 -8.54 -4.42 31.82
CA SER A 180 -8.04 -3.05 31.91
C SER A 180 -6.93 -2.77 30.88
N SER A 181 -6.01 -3.72 30.67
CA SER A 181 -4.92 -3.61 29.69
C SER A 181 -5.43 -3.52 28.23
N MET A 182 -6.41 -4.35 27.84
CA MET A 182 -7.01 -4.26 26.49
C MET A 182 -7.74 -2.94 26.23
N ASN A 183 -8.33 -2.33 27.27
CA ASN A 183 -8.97 -1.01 27.14
C ASN A 183 -7.96 0.11 26.93
N ALA A 184 -6.79 0.04 27.56
CA ALA A 184 -5.73 1.05 27.41
C ALA A 184 -5.14 1.04 25.98
N VAL A 185 -4.89 -0.14 25.42
CA VAL A 185 -4.37 -0.29 24.04
C VAL A 185 -5.37 0.24 23.00
N ASN A 186 -6.66 -0.06 23.18
CA ASN A 186 -7.72 0.44 22.29
C ASN A 186 -7.84 1.97 22.37
N ALA A 187 -7.76 2.55 23.59
CA ALA A 187 -7.81 3.99 23.79
C ALA A 187 -6.62 4.72 23.14
N ALA A 188 -5.40 4.19 23.25
CA ALA A 188 -4.21 4.77 22.63
C ALA A 188 -4.33 4.76 21.09
N THR A 189 -4.81 3.64 20.52
CA THR A 189 -5.07 3.52 19.09
C THR A 189 -6.11 4.53 18.61
N GLU A 190 -7.20 4.72 19.35
CA GLU A 190 -8.24 5.71 19.05
C GLU A 190 -7.67 7.13 19.08
N ILE A 191 -6.89 7.49 20.12
CA ILE A 191 -6.27 8.81 20.25
C ILE A 191 -5.31 9.08 19.07
N LYS A 192 -4.47 8.11 18.69
CA LYS A 192 -3.57 8.24 17.52
C LYS A 192 -4.33 8.48 16.23
N SER A 193 -5.45 7.77 16.02
CA SER A 193 -6.27 7.93 14.81
C SER A 193 -6.89 9.34 14.73
N ARG A 194 -7.42 9.86 15.86
CA ARG A 194 -8.00 11.20 15.93
C ARG A 194 -6.93 12.29 15.73
N LEU A 195 -5.74 12.09 16.30
CA LEU A 195 -4.62 13.02 16.15
C LEU A 195 -4.14 13.10 14.69
N ARG A 196 -4.04 11.97 13.99
CA ARG A 196 -3.74 11.91 12.55
C ARG A 196 -4.75 12.69 11.72
N ALA A 197 -6.04 12.48 11.97
CA ALA A 197 -7.11 13.18 11.26
C ALA A 197 -7.01 14.71 11.46
N GLN A 198 -6.81 15.18 12.69
CA GLN A 198 -6.66 16.61 12.98
C GLN A 198 -5.39 17.22 12.38
N PHE A 199 -4.28 16.50 12.40
CA PHE A 199 -3.03 16.96 11.78
C PHE A 199 -3.23 17.18 10.27
N LEU A 200 -3.80 16.19 9.57
CA LEU A 200 -4.09 16.28 8.14
C LEU A 200 -5.05 17.44 7.83
N GLN A 201 -6.08 17.62 8.66
CA GLN A 201 -7.01 18.74 8.52
C GLN A 201 -6.29 20.09 8.65
N LYS A 202 -5.43 20.27 9.64
CA LYS A 202 -4.69 21.53 9.83
C LYS A 202 -3.73 21.83 8.69
N ILE A 203 -3.02 20.82 8.17
CA ILE A 203 -2.13 21.00 7.01
C ILE A 203 -2.95 21.40 5.78
N HIS A 204 -4.11 20.76 5.57
CA HIS A 204 -5.01 21.10 4.48
C HIS A 204 -5.52 22.54 4.60
N ASP A 205 -6.01 22.95 5.76
CA ASP A 205 -6.55 24.29 5.99
C ASP A 205 -5.48 25.38 5.78
N GLU A 206 -4.25 25.14 6.26
CA GLU A 206 -3.12 26.04 6.05
C GLU A 206 -2.73 26.12 4.57
N THR A 207 -2.72 24.98 3.86
CA THR A 207 -2.46 24.95 2.41
C THR A 207 -3.51 25.74 1.63
N MET A 208 -4.79 25.55 1.98
CA MET A 208 -5.89 26.27 1.34
C MET A 208 -5.85 27.76 1.64
N ARG A 209 -5.45 28.15 2.85
CA ARG A 209 -5.25 29.54 3.24
C ARG A 209 -4.23 30.24 2.33
N VAL A 210 -3.04 29.64 2.12
CA VAL A 210 -2.00 30.19 1.23
C VAL A 210 -2.49 30.35 -0.21
N ILE A 211 -3.23 29.36 -0.72
CA ILE A 211 -3.77 29.38 -2.08
C ILE A 211 -4.80 30.51 -2.26
N LEU A 212 -5.72 30.66 -1.29
CA LEU A 212 -6.82 31.62 -1.38
C LEU A 212 -6.37 33.06 -1.12
N GLU A 213 -5.48 33.27 -0.15
CA GLU A 213 -5.04 34.61 0.23
C GLU A 213 -4.00 35.19 -0.74
N HIS A 214 -3.59 34.43 -1.77
CA HIS A 214 -2.49 34.80 -2.68
C HIS A 214 -1.29 35.31 -1.88
N GLU A 215 -1.05 34.66 -0.73
CA GLU A 215 -0.26 35.23 0.34
C GLU A 215 1.17 35.46 -0.16
N LYS A 216 1.66 36.71 -0.04
CA LYS A 216 3.03 37.07 -0.44
C LYS A 216 4.09 36.41 0.44
N ASP A 217 3.70 35.82 1.57
CA ASP A 217 4.60 35.24 2.56
C ASP A 217 4.46 33.72 2.66
N VAL A 218 4.80 33.05 1.56
CA VAL A 218 4.86 31.58 1.48
C VAL A 218 5.83 31.02 2.54
N GLU A 219 6.87 31.77 2.88
CA GLU A 219 7.89 31.35 3.86
C GLU A 219 7.34 31.29 5.28
N ALA A 220 6.52 32.27 5.70
CA ALA A 220 5.83 32.21 6.98
C ALA A 220 4.87 31.01 7.08
N SER A 221 4.15 30.68 6.00
CA SER A 221 3.27 29.51 6.00
C SER A 221 4.05 28.19 6.03
N MET A 222 5.16 28.08 5.29
CA MET A 222 6.05 26.92 5.37
C MET A 222 6.57 26.70 6.80
N ASN A 223 7.04 27.77 7.45
CA ASN A 223 7.49 27.70 8.85
C ASN A 223 6.37 27.25 9.79
N LYS A 224 5.12 27.70 9.55
CA LYS A 224 3.97 27.28 10.35
C LYS A 224 3.61 25.81 10.13
N MET A 225 3.64 25.32 8.89
CA MET A 225 3.44 23.91 8.57
C MET A 225 4.53 23.03 9.20
N GLU A 226 5.78 23.47 9.19
CA GLU A 226 6.89 22.77 9.84
C GLU A 226 6.66 22.68 11.35
N GLN A 227 6.28 23.77 12.02
CA GLN A 227 5.93 23.75 13.45
C GLN A 227 4.79 22.78 13.78
N ILE A 228 3.74 22.73 12.93
CA ILE A 228 2.63 21.78 13.09
C ILE A 228 3.13 20.34 12.98
N THR A 229 4.05 20.08 12.03
CA THR A 229 4.63 18.75 11.80
C THR A 229 5.49 18.30 12.98
N VAL A 230 6.40 19.16 13.47
CA VAL A 230 7.23 18.86 14.64
C VAL A 230 6.38 18.57 15.87
N TYR A 231 5.32 19.34 16.10
CA TYR A 231 4.40 19.11 17.22
C TYR A 231 3.68 17.76 17.11
N TYR A 232 3.21 17.41 15.91
CA TYR A 232 2.55 16.13 15.64
C TYR A 232 3.49 14.95 15.88
N GLU A 233 4.72 15.00 15.35
CA GLU A 233 5.72 13.94 15.52
C GLU A 233 6.06 13.73 17.00
N LYS A 234 6.29 14.82 17.74
CA LYS A 234 6.56 14.76 19.18
C LYS A 234 5.41 14.11 19.95
N THR A 235 4.16 14.46 19.61
CA THR A 235 2.97 13.90 20.28
C THR A 235 2.78 12.42 19.94
N MET A 236 3.01 12.02 18.68
CA MET A 236 2.95 10.61 18.27
C MET A 236 4.00 9.77 19.00
N ALA A 237 5.24 10.27 19.11
CA ALA A 237 6.31 9.58 19.84
C ALA A 237 5.95 9.39 21.33
N GLN A 238 5.31 10.37 21.98
CA GLN A 238 4.83 10.22 23.36
C GLN A 238 3.76 9.14 23.48
N LEU A 239 2.83 9.05 22.53
CA LEU A 239 1.80 8.00 22.51
C LEU A 239 2.41 6.61 22.24
N ASP A 240 3.46 6.52 21.42
CA ASP A 240 4.21 5.28 21.20
C ASP A 240 4.94 4.83 22.48
N MET A 241 5.52 5.78 23.23
CA MET A 241 6.15 5.47 24.53
C MET A 241 5.13 4.93 25.55
N MET A 242 3.95 5.54 25.64
CA MET A 242 2.88 5.07 26.56
C MET A 242 2.39 3.66 26.23
N GLU A 243 2.32 3.29 24.94
CA GLU A 243 1.97 1.93 24.52
C GLU A 243 3.06 0.91 24.87
N SER A 244 4.33 1.32 24.86
CA SER A 244 5.44 0.41 25.19
C SER A 244 5.60 0.11 26.69
N GLU A 245 5.03 0.95 27.55
CA GLU A 245 5.08 0.80 29.02
C GLU A 245 3.89 -0.01 29.58
N SER A 246 2.89 -0.33 28.75
CA SER A 246 1.65 -1.05 29.12
C SER A 246 1.73 -2.55 28.81
#